data_AF-J7Q286-F1
#
_entry.id   AF-J7Q286-F1
#
_cell.length_a   1.000
_cell.length_b   1.000
_cell.length_c   1.000
_cell.angle_alpha   90.00
_cell.angle_beta   90.00
_cell.angle_gamma   90.00
#
_symmetry.space_group_name_H-M   'P 1'
#
loop_
_entity.id
_entity.type
_entity.pdbx_description
1 polymer ?
#
loop_
_entity_poly.entity_id
_entity_poly.type
_entity_poly.pdbx_seq_one_letter_code
_entity_poly.pdbx_strand_id
1 'polypeptide(L)'
;SKHHANYVAGANAALEAIDAEIKGEGNADRLRALYKNLAFNLGGHTNHSIFWKNLGPNGGGEPTGELAEAINRDFGSFEAFQKAFNAAALGLQGSGWAVLGYDHIAGRLLVEQLTDQQGNTSINFTPLLMLDMWEHAFYLQYKN
;
A
#
# COMPACT_ATOMS: atom_id res chain seq x y z
N SER A 1 4.46 16.19 4.02
CA SER A 1 5.67 16.90 3.55
C SER A 1 6.99 16.20 3.89
N LYS A 2 7.06 15.29 4.88
CA LYS A 2 8.32 14.59 5.25
C LYS A 2 8.40 13.15 4.72
N HIS A 3 7.57 12.22 5.24
CA HIS A 3 7.67 10.79 4.90
C HIS A 3 7.53 10.50 3.40
N HIS A 4 6.44 10.93 2.75
CA HIS A 4 6.25 10.72 1.32
C HIS A 4 7.38 11.30 0.46
N ALA A 5 7.91 12.49 0.81
CA ALA A 5 9.00 13.11 0.07
C ALA A 5 10.29 12.27 0.11
N ASN A 6 10.58 11.64 1.26
CA ASN A 6 11.74 10.76 1.39
C ASN A 6 11.60 9.51 0.51
N TYR A 7 10.41 8.92 0.40
CA TYR A 7 10.17 7.78 -0.50
C TYR A 7 10.39 8.15 -1.96
N VAL A 8 9.93 9.33 -2.40
CA VAL A 8 10.18 9.81 -3.78
C VAL A 8 11.68 9.96 -4.04
N ALA A 9 12.40 10.65 -3.14
CA ALA A 9 13.85 10.85 -3.29
C ALA A 9 14.61 9.51 -3.29
N GLY A 10 14.24 8.58 -2.40
CA GLY A 10 14.86 7.26 -2.29
C GLY A 10 14.60 6.39 -3.52
N ALA A 11 13.41 6.46 -4.12
CA ALA A 11 13.09 5.71 -5.34
C ALA A 11 13.95 6.18 -6.53
N ASN A 12 14.05 7.51 -6.72
CA ASN A 12 14.90 8.09 -7.76
C ASN A 12 16.38 7.71 -7.57
N ALA A 13 16.90 7.85 -6.35
CA ALA A 13 18.29 7.51 -6.05
C ALA A 13 18.58 6.00 -6.26
N ALA A 14 17.62 5.13 -5.94
CA ALA A 14 17.76 3.70 -6.19
C ALA A 14 17.83 3.38 -7.69
N LEU A 15 16.97 4.00 -8.50
CA LEU A 15 16.98 3.82 -9.96
C LEU A 15 18.31 4.30 -10.58
N GLU A 16 18.78 5.49 -10.22
CA GLU A 16 20.05 6.03 -10.72
C GLU A 16 21.23 5.10 -10.37
N ALA A 17 21.26 4.59 -9.13
CA ALA A 17 22.32 3.67 -8.69
C ALA A 17 22.25 2.30 -9.37
N ILE A 18 21.04 1.77 -9.63
CA ILE A 18 20.85 0.52 -10.38
C ILE A 18 21.39 0.69 -11.80
N ASP A 19 21.02 1.76 -12.49
CA ASP A 19 21.48 2.05 -13.85
C ASP A 19 23.00 2.17 -13.93
N ALA A 20 23.61 2.85 -12.95
CA ALA A 20 25.06 2.99 -12.86
C ALA A 20 25.76 1.63 -12.63
N GLU A 21 25.24 0.80 -11.73
CA GLU A 21 25.83 -0.50 -11.41
C GLU A 21 25.68 -1.49 -12.58
N ILE A 22 24.55 -1.50 -13.29
CA ILE A 22 24.34 -2.32 -14.50
C ILE A 22 25.32 -1.94 -15.61
N LYS A 23 25.58 -0.63 -15.79
CA LYS A 23 26.54 -0.13 -16.81
C LYS A 23 28.00 -0.32 -16.38
N GLY A 24 28.25 -0.53 -15.09
CA GLY A 24 29.57 -0.69 -14.50
C GLY A 24 29.93 -2.15 -14.26
N GLU A 25 30.21 -2.50 -13.00
CA GLU A 25 30.70 -3.83 -12.59
C GLU A 25 29.61 -4.90 -12.59
N GLY A 26 28.33 -4.51 -12.52
CA GLY A 26 27.22 -5.44 -12.40
C GLY A 26 27.28 -6.29 -11.12
N ASN A 27 27.79 -5.74 -10.02
CA ASN A 27 27.98 -6.47 -8.79
C ASN A 27 26.64 -6.96 -8.22
N ALA A 28 26.46 -8.28 -8.15
CA ALA A 28 25.21 -8.90 -7.76
C ALA A 28 24.76 -8.54 -6.33
N ASP A 29 25.69 -8.35 -5.40
CA ASP A 29 25.36 -8.02 -4.01
C ASP A 29 24.88 -6.58 -3.88
N ARG A 30 25.54 -5.64 -4.58
CA ARG A 30 25.08 -4.25 -4.68
C ARG A 30 23.70 -4.17 -5.33
N LEU A 31 23.51 -4.85 -6.47
CA LEU A 31 22.23 -4.88 -7.17
C LEU A 31 21.11 -5.44 -6.28
N ARG A 32 21.37 -6.52 -5.52
CA ARG A 32 20.38 -7.08 -4.59
C ARG A 32 19.94 -6.07 -3.53
N ALA A 33 20.89 -5.33 -2.94
CA ALA A 33 20.58 -4.28 -1.97
C ALA A 33 19.81 -3.12 -2.62
N LEU A 34 20.21 -2.70 -3.81
CA LEU A 34 19.56 -1.62 -4.55
C LEU A 34 18.12 -1.97 -4.95
N TYR A 35 17.85 -3.20 -5.40
CA TYR A 35 16.49 -3.64 -5.71
C TYR A 35 15.60 -3.68 -4.47
N LYS A 36 16.14 -4.05 -3.30
CA LYS A 36 15.41 -3.95 -2.03
C LYS A 36 15.07 -2.48 -1.71
N ASN A 37 16.03 -1.57 -1.88
CA ASN A 37 15.81 -0.14 -1.66
C ASN A 37 14.76 0.43 -2.63
N LEU A 38 14.81 0.02 -3.90
CA LEU A 38 13.83 0.41 -4.90
C LEU A 38 12.44 -0.07 -4.48
N ALA A 39 12.28 -1.36 -4.13
CA ALA A 39 10.99 -1.92 -3.73
C ALA A 39 10.39 -1.16 -2.53
N PHE A 40 11.19 -0.92 -1.48
CA PHE A 40 10.73 -0.18 -0.30
C PHE A 40 10.31 1.26 -0.61
N ASN A 41 11.15 2.01 -1.34
CA ASN A 41 10.88 3.42 -1.61
C ASN A 41 9.81 3.63 -2.67
N LEU A 42 9.81 2.84 -3.74
CA LEU A 42 8.80 2.90 -4.77
C LEU A 42 7.44 2.42 -4.24
N GLY A 43 7.43 1.39 -3.40
CA GLY A 43 6.24 0.97 -2.67
C GLY A 43 5.71 2.11 -1.79
N GLY A 44 6.58 2.72 -0.99
CA GLY A 44 6.21 3.85 -0.13
C GLY A 44 5.65 5.03 -0.91
N HIS A 45 6.26 5.38 -2.05
CA HIS A 45 5.76 6.42 -2.94
C HIS A 45 4.39 6.06 -3.53
N THR A 46 4.24 4.83 -4.03
CA THR A 46 2.99 4.34 -4.64
C THR A 46 1.85 4.36 -3.63
N ASN A 47 2.05 3.75 -2.47
CA ASN A 47 1.07 3.60 -1.41
C ASN A 47 0.56 4.97 -0.95
N HIS A 48 1.48 5.91 -0.67
CA HIS A 48 1.10 7.25 -0.25
C HIS A 48 0.41 8.05 -1.37
N SER A 49 0.82 7.87 -2.62
CA SER A 49 0.17 8.55 -3.76
C SER A 49 -1.29 8.13 -3.93
N ILE A 50 -1.60 6.86 -3.65
CA ILE A 50 -2.98 6.34 -3.60
C ILE A 50 -3.68 6.87 -2.34
N PHE A 51 -3.05 6.76 -1.18
CA PHE A 51 -3.61 7.19 0.11
C PHE A 51 -4.13 8.64 0.08
N TRP A 52 -3.35 9.59 -0.45
CA TRP A 52 -3.78 10.98 -0.52
C TRP A 52 -5.01 11.20 -1.40
N LYS A 53 -5.20 10.38 -2.44
CA LYS A 53 -6.37 10.44 -3.33
C LYS A 53 -7.61 9.76 -2.73
N ASN A 54 -7.42 8.85 -1.79
CA ASN A 54 -8.52 8.20 -1.06
C ASN A 54 -9.16 9.13 -0.01
N LEU A 55 -8.43 10.17 0.43
CA LEU A 55 -8.91 11.10 1.44
C LEU A 55 -9.60 12.31 0.79
N GLY A 56 -10.73 12.72 1.35
CA GLY A 56 -11.43 13.93 0.94
C GLY A 56 -12.20 14.56 2.11
N PRO A 57 -12.22 15.90 2.24
CA PRO A 57 -12.88 16.58 3.37
C PRO A 57 -14.40 16.39 3.38
N ASN A 58 -14.99 16.13 2.21
CA ASN A 58 -16.41 15.84 2.03
C ASN A 58 -16.64 14.34 1.73
N GLY A 59 -15.66 13.49 2.03
CA GLY A 59 -15.80 12.04 1.92
C GLY A 59 -16.62 11.45 3.07
N GLY A 60 -16.65 10.12 3.14
CA GLY A 60 -17.45 9.36 4.09
C GLY A 60 -18.78 8.87 3.50
N GLY A 61 -19.60 8.26 4.34
CA GLY A 61 -20.79 7.52 3.91
C GLY A 61 -20.44 6.14 3.33
N GLU A 62 -21.39 5.57 2.59
CA GLU A 62 -21.24 4.27 1.94
C GLU A 62 -20.92 4.44 0.44
N PRO A 63 -20.18 3.51 -0.19
CA PRO A 63 -19.98 3.51 -1.62
C PRO A 63 -21.33 3.38 -2.34
N THR A 64 -21.38 3.84 -3.59
CA THR A 64 -22.57 3.74 -4.45
C THR A 64 -22.21 3.13 -5.80
N GLY A 65 -23.24 2.74 -6.57
CA GLY A 65 -23.07 2.16 -7.91
C GLY A 65 -22.31 0.83 -7.90
N GLU A 66 -21.52 0.59 -8.96
CA GLU A 66 -20.81 -0.68 -9.20
C GLU A 66 -19.88 -1.09 -8.05
N LEU A 67 -19.28 -0.12 -7.35
CA LEU A 67 -18.42 -0.41 -6.20
C LEU A 67 -19.23 -0.97 -5.02
N ALA A 68 -20.41 -0.41 -4.75
CA ALA A 68 -21.29 -0.90 -3.68
C ALA A 68 -21.79 -2.31 -3.98
N GLU A 69 -22.17 -2.56 -5.23
CA GLU A 69 -22.58 -3.89 -5.71
C GLU A 69 -21.45 -4.91 -5.59
N ALA A 70 -20.22 -4.54 -5.98
CA ALA A 70 -19.05 -5.41 -5.84
C ALA A 70 -18.72 -5.71 -4.39
N ILE A 71 -18.80 -4.72 -3.49
CA ILE A 71 -18.59 -4.93 -2.04
C ILE A 71 -19.65 -5.86 -1.46
N ASN A 72 -20.94 -5.65 -1.78
CA ASN A 72 -22.01 -6.51 -1.31
C ASN A 72 -21.87 -7.95 -1.85
N ARG A 73 -21.46 -8.11 -3.11
CA ARG A 73 -21.18 -9.42 -3.70
C ARG A 73 -20.04 -10.15 -2.99
N ASP A 74 -18.94 -9.46 -2.73
CA ASP A 74 -17.70 -10.10 -2.29
C ASP A 74 -17.54 -10.20 -0.77
N PHE A 75 -18.21 -9.33 -0.01
CA PHE A 75 -18.15 -9.31 1.46
C PHE A 75 -19.51 -9.56 2.13
N GLY A 76 -20.61 -9.60 1.36
CA GLY A 76 -21.98 -9.82 1.85
C GLY A 76 -22.69 -8.54 2.29
N SER A 77 -21.96 -7.56 2.83
CA SER A 77 -22.47 -6.22 3.12
C SER A 77 -21.32 -5.21 3.28
N PHE A 78 -21.63 -3.91 3.21
CA PHE A 78 -20.65 -2.87 3.54
C PHE A 78 -20.14 -2.98 4.98
N GLU A 79 -21.02 -3.31 5.94
CA GLU A 79 -20.63 -3.53 7.34
C GLU A 79 -19.65 -4.72 7.49
N ALA A 80 -19.92 -5.83 6.78
CA ALA A 80 -19.03 -6.98 6.79
C ALA A 80 -17.67 -6.67 6.16
N PHE A 81 -17.64 -5.88 5.08
CA PHE A 81 -16.41 -5.33 4.52
C PHE A 81 -15.65 -4.48 5.55
N GLN A 82 -16.31 -3.51 6.20
CA GLN A 82 -15.67 -2.66 7.20
C GLN A 82 -15.06 -3.49 8.34
N LYS A 83 -15.77 -4.51 8.82
CA LYS A 83 -15.26 -5.41 9.85
C LYS A 83 -14.01 -6.16 9.39
N ALA A 84 -14.01 -6.68 8.16
CA ALA A 84 -12.85 -7.38 7.59
C ALA A 84 -11.65 -6.42 7.40
N PHE A 85 -11.89 -5.23 6.85
CA PHE A 85 -10.86 -4.21 6.62
C PHE A 85 -10.26 -3.69 7.93
N ASN A 86 -11.09 -3.44 8.94
CA ASN A 86 -10.62 -3.01 10.28
C ASN A 86 -9.81 -4.12 10.96
N ALA A 87 -10.23 -5.38 10.84
CA ALA A 87 -9.46 -6.50 11.39
C ALA A 87 -8.07 -6.61 10.72
N ALA A 88 -7.99 -6.42 9.41
CA ALA A 88 -6.71 -6.38 8.70
C ALA A 88 -5.84 -5.18 9.15
N ALA A 89 -6.43 -3.99 9.32
CA ALA A 89 -5.68 -2.80 9.74
C ALA A 89 -5.11 -2.96 11.16
N LEU A 90 -5.95 -3.36 12.11
CA LEU A 90 -5.60 -3.44 13.53
C LEU A 90 -4.77 -4.68 13.87
N GLY A 91 -4.82 -5.71 13.03
CA GLY A 91 -4.09 -6.97 13.23
C GLY A 91 -2.65 -6.96 12.72
N LEU A 92 -2.13 -5.84 12.20
CA LEU A 92 -0.75 -5.76 11.68
C LEU A 92 0.28 -5.94 12.80
N GLN A 93 1.25 -6.82 12.56
CA GLN A 93 2.38 -7.05 13.46
C GLN A 93 3.60 -6.27 12.97
N GLY A 94 3.65 -4.99 13.33
CA GLY A 94 4.65 -4.03 12.86
C GLY A 94 4.07 -3.05 11.85
N SER A 95 4.93 -2.41 11.07
CA SER A 95 4.54 -1.42 10.08
C SER A 95 3.80 -2.04 8.89
N GLY A 96 2.77 -1.35 8.38
CA GLY A 96 2.04 -1.85 7.21
C GLY A 96 0.81 -1.06 6.83
N TRP A 97 -0.02 -1.68 6.00
CA TRP A 97 -1.24 -1.12 5.44
C TRP A 97 -2.36 -2.16 5.37
N ALA A 98 -3.60 -1.72 5.56
CA ALA A 98 -4.75 -2.47 5.08
C ALA A 98 -5.08 -2.03 3.66
N VAL A 99 -5.32 -3.00 2.77
CA VAL A 99 -5.57 -2.73 1.35
C VAL A 99 -6.81 -3.46 0.89
N LEU A 100 -7.79 -2.72 0.39
CA LEU A 100 -8.86 -3.25 -0.45
C LEU A 100 -8.39 -3.13 -1.89
N GLY A 101 -8.47 -4.21 -2.64
CA GLY A 101 -8.12 -4.20 -4.05
C GLY A 101 -8.85 -5.29 -4.83
N TYR A 102 -8.68 -5.24 -6.15
CA TYR A 102 -9.20 -6.26 -7.05
C TYR A 102 -8.09 -7.27 -7.37
N ASP A 103 -8.33 -8.53 -7.04
CA ASP A 103 -7.46 -9.63 -7.47
C ASP A 103 -7.93 -10.14 -8.83
N HIS A 104 -7.07 -10.02 -9.82
CA HIS A 104 -7.36 -10.41 -11.20
C HIS A 104 -7.33 -11.93 -11.39
N ILE A 105 -6.77 -12.71 -10.44
CA ILE A 105 -6.78 -14.17 -10.49
C ILE A 105 -8.11 -14.73 -9.98
N ALA A 106 -8.56 -14.29 -8.79
CA ALA A 106 -9.85 -14.67 -8.22
C ALA A 106 -11.03 -13.93 -8.86
N GLY A 107 -10.79 -12.83 -9.58
CA GLY A 107 -11.81 -12.04 -10.26
C GLY A 107 -12.74 -11.28 -9.29
N ARG A 108 -12.25 -10.91 -8.11
CA ARG A 108 -13.07 -10.33 -7.03
C ARG A 108 -12.29 -9.34 -6.16
N LEU A 109 -13.02 -8.58 -5.35
CA LEU A 109 -12.44 -7.76 -4.30
C LEU A 109 -11.91 -8.63 -3.16
N LEU A 110 -10.72 -8.29 -2.68
CA LEU A 110 -10.07 -8.89 -1.51
C LEU A 110 -9.52 -7.80 -0.58
N VAL A 111 -9.37 -8.16 0.69
CA VAL A 111 -8.60 -7.38 1.66
C VAL A 111 -7.27 -8.10 1.88
N GLU A 112 -6.16 -7.38 1.68
CA GLU A 112 -4.80 -7.84 1.98
C GLU A 112 -4.17 -6.97 3.09
N GLN A 113 -3.26 -7.58 3.86
CA GLN A 113 -2.39 -6.88 4.80
C GLN A 113 -1.02 -6.68 4.15
N LEU A 114 -0.70 -5.46 3.77
CA LEU A 114 0.63 -5.15 3.24
C LEU A 114 1.58 -4.91 4.41
N THR A 115 2.73 -5.60 4.43
CA THR A 115 3.78 -5.40 5.44
C THR A 115 4.83 -4.42 4.92
N ASP A 116 5.29 -3.51 5.79
CA ASP A 116 6.14 -2.37 5.45
C ASP A 116 5.54 -1.51 4.32
N GLN A 117 6.20 -1.46 3.16
CA GLN A 117 5.77 -0.72 1.98
C GLN A 117 5.65 -1.58 0.72
N GLN A 118 6.13 -2.83 0.75
CA GLN A 118 6.34 -3.67 -0.43
C GLN A 118 6.10 -5.17 -0.20
N GLY A 119 5.74 -5.60 1.01
CA GLY A 119 5.61 -7.01 1.38
C GLY A 119 4.17 -7.49 1.48
N ASN A 120 3.98 -8.81 1.39
CA ASN A 120 2.72 -9.51 1.67
C ASN A 120 1.52 -9.12 0.79
N THR A 121 1.76 -8.90 -0.51
CA THR A 121 0.72 -8.67 -1.53
C THR A 121 0.99 -9.49 -2.80
N SER A 122 -0.07 -9.80 -3.56
CA SER A 122 0.04 -10.49 -4.84
C SER A 122 0.45 -9.53 -5.97
N ILE A 123 1.26 -9.99 -6.93
CA ILE A 123 1.74 -9.16 -8.06
C ILE A 123 0.59 -8.69 -8.96
N ASN A 124 -0.49 -9.48 -9.09
CA ASN A 124 -1.63 -9.18 -9.97
C ASN A 124 -2.83 -8.61 -9.18
N PHE A 125 -2.55 -7.78 -8.18
CA PHE A 125 -3.54 -7.15 -7.31
C PHE A 125 -3.58 -5.64 -7.57
N THR A 126 -4.76 -5.10 -7.86
CA THR A 126 -4.94 -3.66 -8.11
C THR A 126 -5.52 -2.98 -6.87
N PRO A 127 -4.75 -2.14 -6.15
CA PRO A 127 -5.24 -1.45 -4.95
C PRO A 127 -6.31 -0.41 -5.31
N LEU A 128 -7.37 -0.37 -4.51
CA LEU A 128 -8.49 0.57 -4.66
C LEU A 128 -8.60 1.52 -3.46
N LEU A 129 -8.49 0.98 -2.25
CA LEU A 129 -8.50 1.74 -1.00
C LEU A 129 -7.36 1.23 -0.10
N MET A 130 -6.60 2.16 0.47
CA MET A 130 -5.45 1.89 1.33
C MET A 130 -5.56 2.71 2.61
N LEU A 131 -5.19 2.09 3.73
CA LEU A 131 -5.10 2.73 5.04
C LEU A 131 -3.68 2.56 5.60
N ASP A 132 -3.00 3.67 5.86
CA ASP A 132 -1.66 3.69 6.46
C ASP A 132 -1.74 3.34 7.95
N MET A 133 -1.11 2.23 8.34
CA MET A 133 -1.03 1.76 9.72
C MET A 133 0.40 1.82 10.26
N TRP A 134 1.30 2.57 9.60
CA TRP A 134 2.55 2.96 10.21
C TRP A 134 2.30 3.90 11.39
N GLU A 135 3.07 3.77 12.47
CA GLU A 135 2.89 4.61 13.67
C GLU A 135 2.96 6.11 13.36
N HIS A 136 3.76 6.53 12.37
CA HIS A 136 3.84 7.93 11.94
C HIS A 136 2.49 8.50 11.48
N ALA A 137 1.54 7.65 11.09
CA ALA A 137 0.26 8.06 10.52
C ALA A 137 -0.73 8.49 11.60
N PHE A 138 -0.63 7.94 12.82
CA PHE A 138 -1.63 8.15 13.87
C PHE A 138 -1.06 8.50 15.24
N TYR A 139 0.18 8.15 15.56
CA TYR A 139 0.69 8.16 16.95
C TYR A 139 0.70 9.54 17.60
N LEU A 140 0.91 10.61 16.83
CA LEU A 140 0.87 11.97 17.39
C LEU A 140 -0.50 12.33 17.97
N GLN A 141 -1.58 11.83 17.38
CA GLN A 141 -2.95 12.14 17.76
C GLN A 141 -3.62 11.04 18.58
N TYR A 142 -3.49 9.78 18.18
CA TYR A 142 -4.24 8.65 18.74
C TYR A 142 -3.43 7.79 19.73
N LYS A 143 -2.10 7.94 19.74
CA LYS A 143 -1.20 7.13 20.57
C LYS A 143 -1.38 5.63 20.28
N ASN A 144 -1.38 4.81 21.32
CA ASN A 144 -1.47 3.35 21.31
C ASN A 144 -2.91 2.87 21.58
#